data_AF-A0A6A3HKE1-F1
#
_entry.id   AF-A0A6A3HKE1-F1
#
_cell.length_a   1.000
_cell.length_b   1.000
_cell.length_c   1.000
_cell.angle_alpha   90.00
_cell.angle_beta   90.00
_cell.angle_gamma   90.00
#
_symmetry.space_group_name_H-M   'P 1'
#
loop_
_entity.id
_entity.type
_entity.pdbx_description
1 polymer ?
#
loop_
_entity_poly.entity_id
_entity_poly.type
_entity_poly.pdbx_seq_one_letter_code
_entity_poly.pdbx_strand_id
1 'polypeptide(L)'
;MKTFQPFAEAMDEAQFLNGKRFNQPMWYWKLRRWLNVGDEKKLKENVRVINEHLMGIIADAIERRRHRVEEMEAGRPAAMTDKDIASIVLDTMEASGQPVNPVEVRNIAVASIIAGHDSTADCMGWLSHLLSETPRVETK
;
A
#
# COMPACT_ATOMS: atom_id res chain seq x y z
N MET A 1 -18.33 -4.25 0.19
CA MET A 1 -17.77 -3.35 -0.84
C MET A 1 -17.62 -1.88 -0.40
N LYS A 2 -17.94 -1.48 0.85
CA LYS A 2 -17.84 -0.08 1.32
C LYS A 2 -16.53 0.30 2.02
N THR A 3 -15.63 -0.65 2.28
CA THR A 3 -14.39 -0.43 3.05
C THR A 3 -13.20 0.06 2.24
N PHE A 4 -13.18 -0.15 0.91
CA PHE A 4 -12.06 0.27 0.06
C PHE A 4 -12.08 1.76 -0.26
N GLN A 5 -13.27 2.35 -0.39
CA GLN A 5 -13.43 3.73 -0.82
C GLN A 5 -12.78 4.75 0.14
N PRO A 6 -12.92 4.64 1.49
CA PRO A 6 -12.20 5.53 2.40
C PRO A 6 -10.68 5.38 2.35
N PHE A 7 -10.16 4.18 2.06
CA PHE A 7 -8.73 3.95 1.93
C PHE A 7 -8.17 4.57 0.65
N ALA A 8 -8.82 4.33 -0.49
CA ALA A 8 -8.42 4.88 -1.78
C ALA A 8 -8.46 6.42 -1.77
N GLU A 9 -9.54 7.01 -1.28
CA GLU A 9 -9.66 8.47 -1.14
C GLU A 9 -8.56 9.05 -0.23
N ALA A 10 -8.24 8.39 0.88
CA ALA A 10 -7.16 8.82 1.77
C ALA A 10 -5.78 8.71 1.10
N MET A 11 -5.53 7.69 0.30
CA MET A 11 -4.29 7.50 -0.46
C MET A 11 -4.10 8.61 -1.50
N ASP A 12 -5.10 8.81 -2.37
CA ASP A 12 -5.06 9.83 -3.43
C ASP A 12 -4.84 11.22 -2.83
N GLU A 13 -5.58 11.54 -1.78
CA GLU A 13 -5.45 12.84 -1.13
C GLU A 13 -4.11 12.98 -0.39
N ALA A 14 -3.60 11.92 0.23
CA ALA A 14 -2.28 11.96 0.85
C ALA A 14 -1.18 12.22 -0.19
N GLN A 15 -1.26 11.60 -1.37
CA GLN A 15 -0.34 11.82 -2.49
C GLN A 15 -0.44 13.25 -3.02
N PHE A 16 -1.64 13.78 -3.21
CA PHE A 16 -1.86 15.16 -3.64
C PHE A 16 -1.31 16.18 -2.64
N LEU A 17 -1.59 16.02 -1.35
CA LEU A 17 -1.08 16.88 -0.29
C LEU A 17 0.45 16.79 -0.15
N ASN A 18 1.03 15.60 -0.36
CA ASN A 18 2.47 15.45 -0.42
C ASN A 18 3.07 16.15 -1.66
N GLY A 19 2.39 16.08 -2.81
CA GLY A 19 2.70 16.84 -4.02
C GLY A 19 2.81 18.35 -3.77
N LYS A 20 1.85 18.93 -3.02
CA LYS A 20 1.88 20.35 -2.65
C LYS A 20 3.14 20.77 -1.89
N ARG A 21 3.76 19.86 -1.12
CA ARG A 21 5.00 20.18 -0.39
C ARG A 21 6.16 20.47 -1.32
N PHE A 22 6.22 19.84 -2.50
CA PHE A 22 7.27 20.09 -3.48
C PHE A 22 7.19 21.52 -4.06
N ASN A 23 5.99 22.11 -4.08
CA ASN A 23 5.77 23.47 -4.53
C ASN A 23 5.92 24.52 -3.41
N GLN A 24 6.26 24.12 -2.17
CA GLN A 24 6.33 25.01 -1.01
C GLN A 24 7.72 24.95 -0.34
N PRO A 25 8.24 26.08 0.19
CA PRO A 25 9.47 26.05 0.97
C PRO A 25 9.38 25.13 2.19
N MET A 26 10.49 24.44 2.50
CA MET A 26 10.56 23.43 3.57
C MET A 26 10.10 23.93 4.94
N TRP A 27 10.45 25.19 5.29
CA TRP A 27 10.08 25.78 6.56
C TRP A 27 8.56 26.01 6.69
N TYR A 28 7.88 26.30 5.57
CA TYR A 28 6.47 26.67 5.55
C TYR A 28 5.57 25.47 5.90
N TRP A 29 5.77 24.35 5.21
CA TRP A 29 4.99 23.15 5.51
C TRP A 29 5.39 22.52 6.85
N LYS A 30 6.65 22.62 7.28
CA LYS A 30 7.07 22.17 8.62
C LYS A 30 6.39 22.96 9.72
N LEU A 31 6.25 24.28 9.55
CA LEU A 31 5.52 25.13 10.49
C LEU A 31 4.03 24.75 10.55
N ARG A 32 3.39 24.55 9.40
CA ARG A 32 1.97 24.10 9.33
C ARG A 32 1.78 22.72 9.96
N ARG A 33 2.77 21.83 9.81
CA ARG A 33 2.78 20.51 10.46
C ARG A 33 2.90 20.63 11.97
N TRP A 34 3.79 21.50 12.45
CA TRP A 34 3.98 21.73 13.89
C TRP A 34 2.72 22.34 14.53
N LEU A 35 2.09 23.31 13.85
CA LEU A 35 0.82 23.90 14.26
C LEU A 35 -0.38 22.95 14.06
N ASN A 36 -0.21 21.86 13.32
CA ASN A 36 -1.26 20.89 12.97
C ASN A 36 -2.50 21.54 12.34
N VAL A 37 -2.30 22.40 11.34
CA VAL A 37 -3.37 23.15 10.65
C VAL A 37 -3.35 22.97 9.14
N GLY A 38 -4.53 23.08 8.52
CA GLY A 38 -4.70 23.04 7.07
C GLY A 38 -4.31 21.70 6.44
N ASP A 39 -3.56 21.76 5.34
CA ASP A 39 -3.15 20.60 4.54
C ASP A 39 -2.39 19.55 5.37
N GLU A 40 -1.55 19.97 6.32
CA GLU A 40 -0.74 19.05 7.12
C GLU A 40 -1.57 18.29 8.16
N LYS A 41 -2.64 18.89 8.69
CA LYS A 41 -3.59 18.21 9.56
C LYS A 41 -4.34 17.13 8.78
N LYS A 42 -4.83 17.48 7.58
CA LYS A 42 -5.56 16.55 6.71
C LYS A 42 -4.68 15.39 6.28
N LEU A 43 -3.43 15.66 5.92
CA LEU A 43 -2.46 14.62 5.58
C LEU A 43 -2.18 13.68 6.77
N LYS A 44 -2.12 14.20 8.00
CA LYS A 44 -1.99 13.36 9.21
C LYS A 44 -3.21 12.45 9.40
N GLU A 45 -4.42 12.95 9.16
CA GLU A 45 -5.66 12.17 9.22
C GLU A 45 -5.70 11.08 8.14
N ASN A 46 -5.35 11.41 6.90
CA ASN A 46 -5.30 10.44 5.80
C ASN A 46 -4.26 9.34 6.06
N VAL A 47 -3.06 9.71 6.52
CA VAL A 47 -2.02 8.73 6.93
C VAL A 47 -2.51 7.84 8.06
N ARG A 48 -3.34 8.35 8.97
CA ARG A 48 -3.94 7.53 10.03
C ARG A 48 -4.90 6.48 9.45
N VAL A 49 -5.80 6.87 8.55
CA VAL A 49 -6.73 5.94 7.88
C VAL A 49 -5.98 4.85 7.12
N ILE A 50 -4.95 5.24 6.36
CA ILE A 50 -4.07 4.31 5.63
C ILE A 50 -3.41 3.32 6.58
N ASN A 51 -2.83 3.82 7.68
CA ASN A 51 -2.16 2.99 8.67
C ASN A 51 -3.12 2.02 9.37
N GLU A 52 -4.30 2.49 9.80
CA GLU A 52 -5.29 1.64 10.46
C GLU A 52 -5.74 0.49 9.54
N HIS A 53 -5.99 0.78 8.26
CA HIS A 53 -6.38 -0.23 7.28
C HIS A 53 -5.27 -1.27 7.03
N LEU A 54 -4.05 -0.80 6.75
CA LEU A 54 -2.93 -1.70 6.44
C LEU A 54 -2.48 -2.52 7.65
N MET A 55 -2.48 -1.94 8.85
CA MET A 55 -2.16 -2.68 10.06
C MET A 55 -3.19 -3.78 10.35
N GLY A 56 -4.47 -3.55 10.02
CA GLY A 56 -5.50 -4.60 10.06
C GLY A 56 -5.18 -5.76 9.11
N ILE A 57 -4.87 -5.47 7.85
CA ILE A 57 -4.48 -6.49 6.85
C ILE A 57 -3.24 -7.28 7.29
N ILE A 58 -2.25 -6.58 7.85
CA ILE A 58 -1.02 -7.22 8.34
C ILE A 58 -1.29 -8.11 9.55
N ALA A 59 -2.15 -7.67 10.48
CA ALA A 59 -2.56 -8.49 11.62
C ALA A 59 -3.25 -9.79 11.14
N ASP A 60 -4.18 -9.68 10.19
CA ASP A 60 -4.86 -10.82 9.59
C ASP A 60 -3.89 -11.75 8.84
N ALA A 61 -2.86 -11.19 8.19
CA ALA A 61 -1.83 -11.97 7.53
C ALA A 61 -0.93 -12.73 8.53
N ILE A 62 -0.55 -12.08 9.63
CA ILE A 62 0.22 -12.70 10.72
C ILE A 62 -0.59 -13.83 11.38
N GLU A 63 -1.89 -13.61 11.65
CA GLU A 63 -2.75 -14.61 12.26
C GLU A 63 -2.95 -15.83 11.34
N ARG A 64 -3.27 -15.60 10.05
CA ARG A 64 -3.36 -16.69 9.05
C ARG A 64 -2.07 -17.48 8.95
N ARG A 65 -0.91 -16.80 9.04
CA ARG A 65 0.40 -17.47 9.04
C ARG A 65 0.57 -18.32 10.30
N ARG A 66 0.28 -17.78 11.48
CA ARG A 66 0.41 -18.50 12.75
C ARG A 66 -0.41 -19.79 12.73
N HIS A 67 -1.68 -19.72 12.32
CA HIS A 67 -2.52 -20.90 12.15
C HIS A 67 -1.92 -21.92 11.19
N ARG A 68 -1.31 -21.47 10.09
CA ARG A 68 -0.66 -22.36 9.13
C ARG A 68 0.53 -23.12 9.74
N VAL A 69 1.36 -22.43 10.52
CA VAL A 69 2.50 -23.06 11.22
C VAL A 69 1.99 -24.08 12.22
N GLU A 70 0.97 -23.74 13.02
CA GLU A 70 0.35 -24.65 13.98
C GLU A 70 -0.26 -25.88 13.29
N GLU A 71 -0.89 -25.73 12.12
CA GLU A 71 -1.44 -26.85 11.35
C GLU A 71 -0.36 -27.75 10.74
N MET A 72 0.75 -27.18 10.28
CA MET A 72 1.90 -27.95 9.80
C MET A 72 2.56 -28.74 10.93
N GLU A 73 2.74 -28.13 12.11
CA GLU A 73 3.26 -28.80 13.31
C GLU A 73 2.32 -29.92 13.79
N ALA A 74 1.01 -29.74 13.62
CA ALA A 74 -0.01 -30.76 13.91
C ALA A 74 -0.11 -31.87 12.83
N GLY A 75 0.74 -31.85 11.80
CA GLY A 75 0.78 -32.86 10.74
C GLY A 75 -0.43 -32.83 9.80
N ARG A 76 -1.21 -31.74 9.81
CA ARG A 76 -2.35 -31.56 8.90
C ARG A 76 -1.86 -30.91 7.60
N PRO A 77 -2.46 -31.26 6.44
CA PRO A 77 -2.14 -30.57 5.20
C PRO A 77 -2.60 -29.12 5.31
N ALA A 78 -1.64 -28.21 5.53
CA ALA A 78 -1.91 -26.78 5.53
C ALA A 78 -2.48 -26.38 4.17
N ALA A 79 -3.65 -25.75 4.15
CA ALA A 79 -4.24 -25.25 2.92
C ALA A 79 -3.25 -24.29 2.21
N MET A 80 -3.08 -24.44 0.90
CA MET A 80 -2.41 -23.44 0.06
C MET A 80 -3.29 -22.19 0.01
N THR A 81 -3.23 -21.36 1.05
CA THR A 81 -3.83 -20.01 1.01
C THR A 81 -2.97 -19.10 0.16
N ASP A 82 -3.62 -18.33 -0.72
CA ASP A 82 -3.04 -17.27 -1.53
C ASP A 82 -2.12 -16.38 -0.68
N LYS A 83 -0.87 -16.21 -1.16
CA LYS A 83 0.10 -15.35 -0.50
C LYS A 83 -0.13 -13.92 -0.94
N ASP A 84 -0.55 -13.07 -0.02
CA ASP A 84 -0.55 -11.62 -0.23
C ASP A 84 0.87 -11.05 -0.06
N ILE A 85 1.07 -9.80 -0.49
CA ILE A 85 2.36 -9.11 -0.37
C ILE A 85 2.85 -9.11 1.09
N ALA A 86 1.94 -8.92 2.04
CA ALA A 86 2.28 -8.97 3.47
C ALA A 86 2.84 -10.35 3.85
N SER A 87 2.20 -11.43 3.44
CA SER A 87 2.65 -12.81 3.67
C SER A 87 4.00 -13.09 3.02
N ILE A 88 4.22 -12.61 1.78
CA ILE A 88 5.49 -12.77 1.07
C ILE A 88 6.62 -12.07 1.82
N VAL A 89 6.41 -10.83 2.26
CA VAL A 89 7.40 -10.08 3.04
C VAL A 89 7.66 -10.77 4.38
N LEU A 90 6.61 -11.21 5.08
CA LEU A 90 6.68 -11.92 6.36
C LEU A 90 7.49 -13.23 6.26
N ASP A 91 7.29 -14.01 5.20
CA ASP A 91 8.06 -15.23 4.92
C ASP A 91 9.54 -14.89 4.63
N THR A 92 9.79 -13.83 3.86
CA THR A 92 11.15 -13.39 3.48
C THR A 92 11.96 -12.90 4.69
N MET A 93 11.34 -12.16 5.61
CA MET A 93 11.99 -11.68 6.83
C MET A 93 12.42 -12.84 7.76
N GLU A 94 11.59 -13.87 7.87
CA GLU A 94 11.93 -15.06 8.65
C GLU A 94 13.05 -15.88 8.00
N ALA A 95 13.00 -16.07 6.68
CA ALA A 95 14.04 -16.78 5.94
C ALA A 95 15.42 -16.11 6.06
N SER A 96 15.44 -14.79 6.30
CA SER A 96 16.66 -14.00 6.54
C SER A 96 17.06 -13.91 8.02
N GLY A 97 16.30 -14.54 8.93
CA GLY A 97 16.56 -14.53 10.37
C GLY A 97 16.30 -13.18 11.05
N GLN A 98 15.60 -12.25 10.38
CA GLN A 98 15.25 -10.95 10.95
C GLN A 98 13.95 -11.03 11.76
N PRO A 99 13.87 -10.34 12.91
CA PRO A 99 12.62 -10.25 13.64
C PRO A 99 11.58 -9.55 12.76
N VAL A 100 10.40 -10.17 12.62
CA VAL A 100 9.28 -9.59 11.87
C VAL A 100 8.88 -8.26 12.50
N ASN A 101 9.07 -7.17 11.74
CA ASN A 101 8.62 -5.84 12.13
C ASN A 101 7.36 -5.46 11.33
N PRO A 102 6.17 -5.41 11.95
CA PRO A 102 4.93 -5.03 11.25
C PRO A 102 5.00 -3.66 10.57
N VAL A 103 5.80 -2.74 11.11
CA VAL A 103 6.00 -1.40 10.53
C VAL A 103 6.74 -1.48 9.19
N GLU A 104 7.69 -2.39 9.07
CA GLU A 104 8.46 -2.59 7.83
C GLU A 104 7.60 -3.25 6.75
N VAL A 105 6.84 -4.29 7.12
CA VAL A 105 5.85 -4.92 6.23
C VAL A 105 4.87 -3.88 5.71
N ARG A 106 4.38 -3.00 6.59
CA ARG A 106 3.49 -1.89 6.22
C ARG A 106 4.18 -0.92 5.27
N ASN A 107 5.42 -0.52 5.54
CA ASN A 107 6.15 0.42 4.68
C ASN A 107 6.36 -0.15 3.27
N ILE A 108 6.69 -1.44 3.17
CA ILE A 108 6.82 -2.15 1.90
C ILE A 108 5.47 -2.20 1.19
N ALA A 109 4.39 -2.56 1.89
CA ALA A 109 3.04 -2.60 1.32
C ALA A 109 2.61 -1.22 0.77
N VAL A 110 2.80 -0.14 1.53
CA VAL A 110 2.53 1.24 1.07
C VAL A 110 3.35 1.57 -0.17
N ALA A 111 4.66 1.27 -0.15
CA ALA A 111 5.54 1.56 -1.27
C ALA A 111 5.14 0.79 -2.53
N SER A 112 4.76 -0.49 -2.40
CA SER A 112 4.27 -1.30 -3.52
C SER A 112 2.97 -0.74 -4.11
N ILE A 113 2.03 -0.30 -3.27
CA ILE A 113 0.77 0.29 -3.73
C ILE A 113 1.03 1.59 -4.49
N ILE A 114 1.79 2.51 -3.91
CA ILE A 114 2.10 3.81 -4.54
C ILE A 114 2.84 3.60 -5.87
N ALA A 115 3.82 2.70 -5.89
CA ALA A 115 4.58 2.41 -7.11
C ALA A 115 3.69 1.83 -8.21
N GLY A 116 2.81 0.89 -7.87
CA GLY A 116 1.98 0.18 -8.84
C GLY A 116 0.73 0.94 -9.29
N HIS A 117 0.20 1.86 -8.48
CA HIS A 117 -1.07 2.53 -8.75
C HIS A 117 -0.95 3.54 -9.91
N ASP A 118 -0.25 4.64 -9.69
CA ASP A 118 -0.22 5.75 -10.65
C ASP A 118 0.54 5.37 -11.93
N SER A 119 1.69 4.70 -11.79
CA SER A 119 2.56 4.39 -12.93
C SER A 119 1.91 3.39 -13.91
N THR A 120 1.21 2.39 -13.40
CA THR A 120 0.50 1.41 -14.23
C THR A 120 -0.74 2.02 -14.84
N ALA A 121 -1.49 2.83 -14.08
CA ALA A 121 -2.68 3.52 -14.59
C ALA A 121 -2.32 4.46 -15.76
N ASP A 122 -1.25 5.25 -15.62
CA ASP A 122 -0.75 6.10 -16.68
C ASP A 122 -0.31 5.28 -17.90
N CYS A 123 0.44 4.20 -17.69
CA CYS A 123 0.89 3.31 -18.76
C CYS A 123 -0.29 2.71 -19.54
N MET A 124 -1.32 2.23 -18.83
CA MET A 124 -2.53 1.69 -19.45
C MET A 124 -3.32 2.77 -20.20
N GLY A 125 -3.42 3.99 -19.65
CA GLY A 125 -4.05 5.11 -20.33
C GLY A 125 -3.37 5.43 -21.66
N TRP A 126 -2.04 5.50 -21.67
CA TRP A 126 -1.26 5.69 -22.89
C TRP A 126 -1.38 4.51 -23.85
N LEU A 127 -1.36 3.28 -23.35
CA LEU A 127 -1.55 2.09 -24.18
C LEU A 127 -2.89 2.12 -24.89
N SER A 128 -3.99 2.36 -24.17
CA SER A 128 -5.32 2.45 -24.76
C SER A 128 -5.41 3.58 -25.79
N HIS A 129 -4.82 4.73 -25.50
CA HIS A 129 -4.75 5.85 -26.45
C HIS A 129 -4.00 5.45 -27.73
N LEU A 130 -2.80 4.87 -27.61
CA LEU A 130 -1.98 4.45 -28.75
C LEU A 130 -2.67 3.35 -29.59
N LEU A 131 -3.36 2.41 -28.94
CA LEU A 131 -4.15 1.39 -29.64
C LEU A 131 -5.28 2.01 -30.43
N SER A 132 -5.98 3.01 -29.87
CA SER A 132 -7.07 3.71 -30.57
C SER A 132 -6.62 4.47 -31.82
N GLU A 133 -5.37 4.94 -31.85
CA GLU A 133 -4.79 5.64 -33.00
C GLU A 133 -4.14 4.72 -34.02
N THR A 134 -3.91 3.44 -33.69
CA THR A 134 -3.26 2.47 -34.58
C THR A 134 -4.08 1.18 -34.76
N PRO A 135 -5.19 1.22 -35.53
CA PRO A 135 -6.08 0.08 -35.73
C PRO A 135 -5.38 -1.19 -36.23
N ARG A 136 -4.29 -1.03 -36.99
CA ARG A 136 -3.46 -2.14 -37.50
C ARG A 136 -2.81 -2.99 -36.39
N VAL A 137 -2.50 -2.39 -35.24
CA VAL A 137 -1.87 -3.08 -34.10
C VAL A 137 -2.94 -3.64 -33.16
N GLU A 138 -4.10 -2.98 -33.05
CA GLU A 138 -5.25 -3.45 -32.27
C GLU A 138 -5.80 -4.80 -32.77
N THR A 139 -5.74 -5.07 -34.08
CA THR A 139 -6.29 -6.32 -34.65
C THR A 139 -5.35 -7.54 -34.59
N LYS A 140 -4.19 -7.43 -33.94
CA LYS A 140 -3.21 -8.53 -33.79
C LYS A 140 -3.31 -9.21 -32.44
#